data_AF-A0A8B3DB51-F1
#
_entry.id   AF-A0A8B3DB51-F1
#
_cell.length_a   1.000
_cell.length_b   1.000
_cell.length_c   1.000
_cell.angle_alpha   90.00
_cell.angle_beta   90.00
_cell.angle_gamma   90.00
#
_symmetry.space_group_name_H-M   'P 1'
#
loop_
_entity.id
_entity.type
_entity.pdbx_description
1 polymer ?
#
loop_
_entity_poly.entity_id
_entity_poly.type
_entity_poly.pdbx_seq_one_letter_code
_entity_poly.pdbx_strand_id
1 'polypeptide(L)'
;MSSDSSLLIGQINKYKGAIEGVERKNYKKHVATRKMSLVALVGFFISFSALTLNEFYDDGFLSEDCLLIKLLENNAIISDFVFTLIVITIPAALYLIVFSLYESTQNKPGNECNLKFYMSLLIVFLLVSVVFSSPLFFMAMCTVGVSLFVLSYGSNRYFGYTRAWVRNRAVRFHIERLLSEHKLNVSGKAPFMVEIEEQVLQKKFYTLVDKNNEQQQKDIVGDHLSVGDATLSWIKGLKK
;
A
#
# COMPACT_ATOMS: atom_id res chain seq x y z
N MET A 1 -46.14 -23.74 5.03
CA MET A 1 -45.07 -23.53 4.04
C MET A 1 -44.08 -22.53 4.66
N SER A 2 -42.91 -22.99 5.14
CA SER A 2 -41.87 -22.12 5.75
C SER A 2 -40.45 -22.40 5.22
N SER A 3 -40.36 -23.03 4.03
CA SER A 3 -39.13 -23.57 3.46
C SER A 3 -38.32 -22.55 2.65
N ASP A 4 -38.97 -21.58 2.00
CA ASP A 4 -38.30 -20.69 1.03
C ASP A 4 -37.56 -19.52 1.70
N SER A 5 -38.07 -19.03 2.84
CA SER A 5 -37.44 -17.99 3.67
C SER A 5 -36.03 -18.37 4.13
N SER A 6 -35.88 -19.59 4.64
CA SER A 6 -34.60 -20.11 5.14
C SER A 6 -33.60 -20.32 3.99
N LEU A 7 -34.10 -20.66 2.80
CA LEU A 7 -33.30 -20.85 1.60
C LEU A 7 -32.76 -19.51 1.08
N LEU A 8 -33.58 -18.46 1.02
CA LEU A 8 -33.16 -17.12 0.61
C LEU A 8 -32.11 -16.55 1.57
N ILE A 9 -32.35 -16.61 2.88
CA ILE A 9 -31.39 -16.14 3.89
C ILE A 9 -30.08 -16.95 3.80
N GLY A 10 -30.17 -18.27 3.57
CA GLY A 10 -29.02 -19.13 3.31
C GLY A 10 -28.19 -18.68 2.10
N GLN A 11 -28.84 -18.34 0.99
CA GLN A 11 -28.18 -17.82 -0.22
C GLN A 11 -27.51 -16.46 0.04
N ILE A 12 -28.19 -15.53 0.72
CA ILE A 12 -27.64 -14.23 1.09
C ILE A 12 -26.38 -14.40 1.95
N ASN A 13 -26.42 -15.27 2.95
CA ASN A 13 -25.27 -15.54 3.82
C ASN A 13 -24.12 -16.22 3.06
N LYS A 14 -24.41 -17.15 2.15
CA LYS A 14 -23.39 -17.75 1.28
C LYS A 14 -22.70 -16.70 0.41
N TYR A 15 -23.48 -15.79 -0.18
CA TYR A 15 -22.95 -14.69 -0.99
C TYR A 15 -22.12 -13.71 -0.15
N LYS A 16 -22.59 -13.36 1.06
CA LYS A 16 -21.83 -12.56 2.03
C LYS A 16 -20.46 -13.18 2.32
N GLY A 17 -20.42 -14.48 2.62
CA GLY A 17 -19.18 -15.21 2.89
C GLY A 17 -18.21 -15.21 1.70
N ALA A 18 -18.73 -15.38 0.49
CA ALA A 18 -17.92 -15.30 -0.73
C ALA A 18 -17.30 -13.90 -0.91
N ILE A 19 -18.08 -12.84 -0.70
CA ILE A 19 -17.61 -11.45 -0.78
C ILE A 19 -16.56 -11.15 0.28
N GLU A 20 -16.76 -11.60 1.52
CA GLU A 20 -15.80 -11.37 2.61
C GLU A 20 -14.44 -12.04 2.32
N GLY A 21 -14.45 -13.25 1.74
CA GLY A 21 -13.25 -13.94 1.30
C GLY A 21 -12.47 -13.13 0.24
N VAL A 22 -13.18 -12.57 -0.74
CA VAL A 22 -12.58 -11.71 -1.78
C VAL A 22 -12.11 -10.37 -1.21
N GLU A 23 -12.87 -9.74 -0.32
CA GLU A 23 -12.50 -8.50 0.39
C GLU A 23 -11.18 -8.69 1.13
N ARG A 24 -11.06 -9.75 1.94
CA ARG A 24 -9.85 -10.03 2.74
C ARG A 24 -8.63 -10.28 1.86
N LYS A 25 -8.80 -10.99 0.73
CA LYS A 25 -7.72 -11.23 -0.25
C LYS A 25 -7.25 -9.92 -0.88
N ASN A 26 -8.19 -9.09 -1.34
CA ASN A 26 -7.87 -7.82 -1.99
C ASN A 26 -7.30 -6.77 -1.03
N TYR A 27 -7.75 -6.77 0.23
CA TYR A 27 -7.20 -5.90 1.27
C TYR A 27 -5.70 -6.13 1.48
N LYS A 28 -5.27 -7.40 1.61
CA LYS A 28 -3.85 -7.73 1.77
C LYS A 28 -3.00 -7.19 0.60
N LYS A 29 -3.49 -7.37 -0.63
CA LYS A 29 -2.82 -6.90 -1.85
C LYS A 29 -2.81 -5.37 -1.97
N HIS A 30 -3.92 -4.72 -1.62
CA HIS A 30 -4.01 -3.27 -1.54
C HIS A 30 -2.99 -2.68 -0.56
N VAL A 31 -2.90 -3.24 0.65
CA VAL A 31 -1.93 -2.78 1.66
C VAL A 31 -0.49 -2.99 1.19
N ALA A 32 -0.18 -4.15 0.61
CA ALA A 32 1.16 -4.45 0.10
C ALA A 32 1.58 -3.48 -1.02
N THR A 33 0.72 -3.26 -2.01
CA THR A 33 1.01 -2.34 -3.13
C THR A 33 1.13 -0.88 -2.68
N ARG A 34 0.31 -0.43 -1.71
CA ARG A 34 0.46 0.90 -1.11
C ARG A 34 1.77 1.06 -0.34
N LYS A 35 2.17 0.07 0.45
CA LYS A 35 3.44 0.11 1.19
C LYS A 35 4.63 0.16 0.23
N MET A 36 4.64 -0.67 -0.82
CA MET A 36 5.71 -0.63 -1.82
C MET A 36 5.75 0.71 -2.58
N SER A 37 4.58 1.25 -2.95
CA SER A 37 4.51 2.57 -3.59
C SER A 37 5.02 3.69 -2.67
N LEU A 38 4.77 3.61 -1.36
CA LEU A 38 5.28 4.59 -0.39
C LEU A 38 6.81 4.50 -0.26
N VAL A 39 7.36 3.29 -0.14
CA VAL A 39 8.81 3.05 -0.11
C VAL A 39 9.47 3.62 -1.37
N ALA A 40 8.87 3.37 -2.53
CA ALA A 40 9.38 3.87 -3.80
C ALA A 40 9.32 5.41 -3.90
N LEU A 41 8.24 6.03 -3.40
CA LEU A 41 8.08 7.48 -3.35
C LEU A 41 9.10 8.13 -2.40
N VAL A 42 9.32 7.54 -1.23
CA VAL A 42 10.37 7.98 -0.29
C VAL A 42 11.73 7.88 -0.96
N GLY A 43 12.05 6.73 -1.59
CA GLY A 43 13.28 6.56 -2.37
C GLY A 43 13.45 7.62 -3.45
N PHE A 44 12.40 7.96 -4.18
CA PHE A 44 12.43 9.03 -5.19
C PHE A 44 12.75 10.40 -4.60
N PHE A 45 12.12 10.79 -3.48
CA PHE A 45 12.40 12.08 -2.85
C PHE A 45 13.82 12.17 -2.31
N ILE A 46 14.33 11.07 -1.75
CA ILE A 46 15.72 10.95 -1.30
C ILE A 46 16.65 11.16 -2.49
N SER A 47 16.37 10.48 -3.59
CA SER A 47 17.16 10.59 -4.80
C SER A 47 17.15 12.02 -5.35
N PHE A 48 15.96 12.60 -5.50
CA PHE A 48 15.79 13.98 -5.98
C PHE A 48 16.51 15.00 -5.10
N SER A 49 16.48 14.81 -3.78
CA SER A 49 17.18 15.68 -2.82
C SER A 49 18.70 15.58 -2.99
N ALA A 50 19.25 14.38 -3.24
CA ALA A 50 20.68 14.23 -3.46
C ALA A 50 21.12 14.82 -4.81
N LEU A 51 20.32 14.69 -5.88
CA LEU A 51 20.60 15.33 -7.17
C LEU A 51 20.59 16.86 -7.08
N THR A 52 19.56 17.43 -6.44
CA THR A 52 19.47 18.87 -6.25
C THR A 52 20.63 19.40 -5.41
N LEU A 53 20.98 18.71 -4.31
CA LEU A 53 22.19 19.05 -3.55
C LEU A 53 23.46 18.96 -4.39
N ASN A 54 23.59 17.96 -5.27
CA ASN A 54 24.75 17.82 -6.16
C ASN A 54 24.91 19.01 -7.12
N GLU A 55 23.82 19.59 -7.63
CA GLU A 55 23.87 20.79 -8.48
C GLU A 55 24.29 22.07 -7.73
N PHE A 56 24.12 22.12 -6.40
CA PHE A 56 24.49 23.28 -5.59
C PHE A 56 25.97 23.30 -5.16
N TYR A 57 26.75 22.24 -5.41
CA TYR A 57 28.19 22.19 -5.09
C TYR A 57 29.03 22.16 -6.37
N ASP A 58 29.89 23.17 -6.57
CA ASP A 58 30.67 23.40 -7.80
C ASP A 58 31.59 22.22 -8.21
N ASP A 59 32.03 21.38 -7.27
CA ASP A 59 32.89 20.21 -7.55
C ASP A 59 32.14 18.87 -7.67
N GLY A 60 30.80 18.89 -7.63
CA GLY A 60 29.96 17.70 -7.74
C GLY A 60 30.12 16.75 -6.53
N PHE A 61 29.13 16.74 -5.65
CA PHE A 61 28.98 15.76 -4.56
C PHE A 61 29.03 14.30 -5.06
N LEU A 62 28.59 14.05 -6.30
CA LEU A 62 28.60 12.78 -7.02
C LEU A 62 29.77 12.69 -8.01
N SER A 63 31.01 12.82 -7.55
CA SER A 63 32.16 12.51 -8.41
C SER A 63 32.39 11.01 -8.55
N GLU A 64 33.15 10.59 -9.58
CA GLU A 64 33.51 9.18 -9.78
C GLU A 64 34.19 8.55 -8.55
N ASP A 65 34.95 9.36 -7.81
CA ASP A 65 35.48 9.00 -6.51
C ASP A 65 34.39 9.14 -5.44
N CYS A 66 34.13 8.04 -4.72
CA CYS A 66 33.21 8.00 -3.58
C CYS A 66 33.53 9.18 -2.65
N LEU A 67 32.51 9.86 -2.11
CA LEU A 67 32.70 11.01 -1.24
C LEU A 67 33.58 10.68 -0.02
N LEU A 68 33.50 9.42 0.44
CA LEU A 68 34.42 8.84 1.42
C LEU A 68 35.90 8.90 0.99
N ILE A 69 36.21 8.63 -0.28
CA ILE A 69 37.56 8.64 -0.86
C ILE A 69 38.09 10.07 -0.96
N LYS A 70 37.30 11.01 -1.48
CA LYS A 70 37.67 12.44 -1.50
C LYS A 70 37.84 13.03 -0.10
N LEU A 71 37.01 12.60 0.84
CA LEU A 71 37.17 12.94 2.26
C LEU A 71 38.46 12.31 2.82
N LEU A 72 38.73 11.03 2.58
CA LEU A 72 39.94 10.35 3.07
C LEU A 72 41.23 10.98 2.55
N GLU A 73 41.24 11.52 1.33
CA GLU A 73 42.40 12.22 0.78
C GLU A 73 42.72 13.54 1.50
N ASN A 74 41.74 14.19 2.14
CA ASN A 74 41.89 15.49 2.81
C ASN A 74 42.22 15.36 4.32
N ASN A 75 43.00 14.32 4.64
CA ASN A 75 43.57 13.76 5.88
C ASN A 75 43.40 14.42 7.29
N ALA A 76 43.05 15.69 7.47
CA ALA A 76 43.16 16.35 8.79
C ALA A 76 41.86 16.43 9.60
N ILE A 77 40.68 16.47 8.96
CA ILE A 77 39.36 16.62 9.64
C ILE A 77 38.50 15.34 9.50
N ILE A 78 38.89 14.45 8.59
CA ILE A 78 38.10 13.29 8.16
C ILE A 78 38.28 12.07 9.06
N SER A 79 39.45 11.87 9.67
CA SER A 79 39.69 10.78 10.62
C SER A 79 38.62 10.78 11.70
N ASP A 80 38.40 11.91 12.36
CA ASP A 80 37.48 11.99 13.49
C ASP A 80 36.02 11.90 13.04
N PHE A 81 35.62 12.54 11.93
CA PHE A 81 34.23 12.47 11.46
C PHE A 81 33.85 11.08 10.95
N VAL A 82 34.69 10.45 10.13
CA VAL A 82 34.44 9.10 9.59
C VAL A 82 34.56 8.04 10.69
N PHE A 83 35.52 8.18 11.62
CA PHE A 83 35.60 7.35 12.80
C PHE A 83 34.35 7.52 13.68
N THR A 84 33.90 8.74 13.94
CA THR A 84 32.67 8.99 14.71
C THR A 84 31.44 8.41 14.00
N LEU A 85 31.34 8.55 12.68
CA LEU A 85 30.21 7.99 11.93
C LEU A 85 30.21 6.46 11.93
N ILE A 86 31.34 5.82 11.58
CA ILE A 86 31.45 4.38 11.38
C ILE A 86 31.59 3.61 12.71
N VAL A 87 32.31 4.16 13.68
CA VAL A 87 32.63 3.46 14.95
C VAL A 87 31.65 3.82 16.06
N ILE A 88 31.08 5.03 16.07
CA ILE A 88 30.17 5.47 17.13
C ILE A 88 28.73 5.47 16.63
N THR A 89 28.44 6.13 15.51
CA THR A 89 27.06 6.46 15.10
C THR A 89 26.34 5.25 14.49
N ILE A 90 26.99 4.51 13.58
CA ILE A 90 26.43 3.30 12.97
C ILE A 90 26.23 2.18 14.02
N PRO A 91 27.20 1.86 14.91
CA PRO A 91 27.02 0.83 15.92
C PRO A 91 26.00 1.24 16.99
N ALA A 92 25.94 2.50 17.40
CA ALA A 92 24.91 2.99 18.32
C ALA A 92 23.51 2.92 17.69
N ALA A 93 23.38 3.29 16.42
CA ALA A 93 22.13 3.15 15.69
C ALA A 93 21.73 1.67 15.54
N LEU A 94 22.65 0.78 15.15
CA LEU A 94 22.39 -0.66 15.08
C LEU A 94 22.05 -1.26 16.44
N TYR A 95 22.70 -0.82 17.52
CA TYR A 95 22.38 -1.21 18.89
C TYR A 95 20.96 -0.77 19.28
N LEU A 96 20.58 0.48 19.01
CA LEU A 96 19.22 0.98 19.23
C LEU A 96 18.19 0.22 18.38
N ILE A 97 18.57 -0.19 17.16
CA ILE A 97 17.74 -1.02 16.27
C ILE A 97 17.50 -2.40 16.87
N VAL A 98 18.57 -3.09 17.29
CA VAL A 98 18.48 -4.42 17.91
C VAL A 98 17.73 -4.36 19.24
N PHE A 99 18.01 -3.36 20.08
CA PHE A 99 17.35 -3.17 21.36
C PHE A 99 15.85 -2.86 21.22
N SER A 100 15.49 -1.99 20.27
CA SER A 100 14.07 -1.66 20.01
C SER A 100 13.33 -2.80 19.32
N LEU A 101 13.98 -3.59 18.47
CA LEU A 101 13.41 -4.82 17.90
C LEU A 101 13.16 -5.86 19.00
N TYR A 102 14.12 -6.04 19.91
CA TYR A 102 13.98 -6.91 21.09
C TYR A 102 12.79 -6.47 21.96
N GLU A 103 12.68 -5.17 22.24
CA GLU A 103 11.57 -4.61 23.01
C GLU A 103 10.23 -4.73 22.27
N SER A 104 10.21 -4.53 20.94
CA SER A 104 9.02 -4.69 20.11
C SER A 104 8.54 -6.14 19.97
N THR A 105 9.42 -7.14 20.15
CA THR A 105 9.04 -8.56 20.18
C THR A 105 8.45 -9.02 21.51
N GLN A 106 8.53 -8.19 22.57
CA GLN A 106 7.79 -8.46 23.79
C GLN A 106 6.30 -8.18 23.52
N ASN A 107 5.49 -9.25 23.53
CA ASN A 107 4.04 -9.24 23.30
C ASN A 107 3.27 -8.49 24.40
N LYS A 108 3.50 -7.19 24.58
CA LYS A 108 2.68 -6.33 25.44
C LYS A 108 1.56 -5.70 24.60
N PRO A 109 0.29 -5.78 25.03
CA PRO A 109 -0.82 -5.15 24.33
C PRO A 109 -0.65 -3.63 24.41
N GLY A 110 -0.46 -2.98 23.25
CA GLY A 110 -0.19 -1.54 23.15
C GLY A 110 1.07 -1.16 22.37
N ASN A 111 1.81 -2.14 21.82
CA ASN A 111 2.95 -1.87 20.94
C ASN A 111 2.49 -1.34 19.57
N GLU A 112 2.04 -0.09 19.55
CA GLU A 112 1.83 0.68 18.33
C GLU A 112 3.17 0.72 17.59
N CYS A 113 3.16 0.28 16.32
CA CYS A 113 4.31 0.29 15.43
C CYS A 113 5.05 1.62 15.59
N ASN A 114 6.22 1.59 16.24
CA ASN A 114 6.83 2.76 16.85
C ASN A 114 7.31 3.69 15.73
N LEU A 115 6.45 4.61 15.27
CA LEU A 115 6.67 5.39 14.04
C LEU A 115 7.96 6.22 14.14
N LYS A 116 8.30 6.67 15.35
CA LYS A 116 9.57 7.34 15.67
C LYS A 116 10.79 6.45 15.39
N PHE A 117 10.69 5.14 15.64
CA PHE A 117 11.75 4.17 15.38
C PHE A 117 12.02 4.01 13.88
N TYR A 118 10.97 3.82 13.08
CA TYR A 118 11.10 3.73 11.63
C TYR A 118 11.61 5.03 11.00
N MET A 119 11.21 6.19 11.54
CA MET A 119 11.73 7.48 11.11
C MET A 119 13.22 7.66 11.48
N SER A 120 13.64 7.23 12.68
CA SER A 120 15.05 7.25 13.07
C SER A 120 15.91 6.31 12.20
N LEU A 121 15.40 5.11 11.89
CA LEU A 121 16.05 4.15 11.01
C LEU A 121 16.17 4.68 9.57
N LEU A 122 15.14 5.39 9.08
CA LEU A 122 15.16 6.07 7.79
C LEU A 122 16.25 7.15 7.75
N ILE A 123 16.37 7.97 8.80
CA ILE A 123 17.37 9.05 8.88
C ILE A 123 18.80 8.47 8.89
N VAL A 124 19.05 7.39 9.63
CA VAL A 124 20.36 6.73 9.65
C VAL A 124 20.68 6.10 8.29
N PHE A 125 19.71 5.41 7.68
CA PHE A 125 19.86 4.85 6.33
C PHE A 125 20.15 5.94 5.30
N LEU A 126 19.52 7.10 5.43
CA LEU A 126 19.75 8.27 4.59
C LEU A 126 21.18 8.80 4.70
N LEU A 127 21.64 9.01 5.94
CA LEU A 127 23.01 9.43 6.22
C LEU A 127 24.05 8.46 5.66
N VAL A 128 23.84 7.15 5.84
CA VAL A 128 24.72 6.12 5.29
C VAL A 128 24.68 6.15 3.76
N SER A 129 23.50 6.23 3.14
CA SER A 129 23.36 6.25 1.68
C SER A 129 24.02 7.46 1.02
N VAL A 130 24.01 8.61 1.70
CA VAL A 130 24.64 9.87 1.28
C VAL A 130 26.16 9.84 1.48
N VAL A 131 26.68 9.06 2.44
CA VAL A 131 28.12 8.92 2.70
C VAL A 131 28.78 7.89 1.78
N PHE A 132 28.06 6.83 1.39
CA PHE A 132 28.54 5.79 0.47
C PHE A 132 28.11 6.00 -0.98
N SER A 133 27.52 7.15 -1.32
CA SER A 133 26.97 7.41 -2.64
C SER A 133 28.08 7.56 -3.68
N SER A 134 28.25 6.53 -4.52
CA SER A 134 28.81 6.69 -5.86
C SER A 134 27.69 7.07 -6.86
N PRO A 135 28.02 7.73 -7.98
CA PRO A 135 27.05 8.02 -9.04
C PRO A 135 26.31 6.77 -9.55
N LEU A 136 27.02 5.62 -9.60
CA LEU A 136 26.45 4.33 -10.00
C LEU A 136 25.44 3.78 -8.97
N PHE A 137 25.75 3.84 -7.68
CA PHE A 137 24.83 3.43 -6.62
C PHE A 137 23.55 4.28 -6.65
N PHE A 138 23.72 5.58 -6.85
CA PHE A 138 22.62 6.52 -6.96
C PHE A 138 21.71 6.24 -8.17
N MET A 139 22.30 6.04 -9.36
CA MET A 139 21.58 5.67 -10.58
C MET A 139 20.81 4.34 -10.41
N ALA A 140 21.43 3.35 -9.76
CA ALA A 140 20.78 2.07 -9.48
C ALA A 140 19.58 2.23 -8.53
N MET A 141 19.72 2.99 -7.44
CA MET A 141 18.64 3.26 -6.49
C MET A 141 17.48 4.04 -7.12
N CYS A 142 17.77 5.04 -7.96
CA CYS A 142 16.75 5.75 -8.73
C CYS A 142 15.99 4.80 -9.67
N THR A 143 16.74 3.99 -10.43
CA THR A 143 16.16 3.06 -11.40
C THR A 143 15.28 2.01 -10.71
N VAL A 144 15.75 1.44 -9.60
CA VAL A 144 15.00 0.47 -8.79
C VAL A 144 13.79 1.13 -8.15
N GLY A 145 13.93 2.34 -7.62
CA GLY A 145 12.83 3.11 -7.01
C GLY A 145 11.72 3.42 -8.01
N VAL A 146 12.07 3.98 -9.17
CA VAL A 146 11.11 4.27 -10.25
C VAL A 146 10.46 2.97 -10.76
N SER A 147 11.25 1.92 -10.96
CA SER A 147 10.72 0.61 -11.40
C SER A 147 9.73 0.03 -10.39
N LEU A 148 10.07 0.04 -9.10
CA LEU A 148 9.17 -0.40 -8.03
C LEU A 148 7.91 0.46 -7.94
N PHE A 149 8.03 1.78 -8.11
CA PHE A 149 6.88 2.68 -8.13
C PHE A 149 5.95 2.35 -9.29
N VAL A 150 6.48 2.27 -10.51
CA VAL A 150 5.71 1.96 -11.72
C VAL A 150 5.07 0.58 -11.63
N LEU A 151 5.81 -0.44 -11.19
CA LEU A 151 5.28 -1.80 -11.03
C LEU A 151 4.23 -1.88 -9.91
N SER A 152 4.42 -1.18 -8.80
CA SER A 152 3.47 -1.21 -7.67
C SER A 152 2.19 -0.44 -7.99
N TYR A 153 2.33 0.77 -8.55
CA TYR A 153 1.21 1.59 -9.00
C TYR A 153 0.47 0.90 -10.15
N GLY A 154 1.21 0.45 -11.15
CA GLY A 154 0.70 -0.28 -12.31
C GLY A 154 -0.01 -1.56 -11.90
N SER A 155 0.56 -2.37 -11.02
CA SER A 155 -0.10 -3.59 -10.52
C SER A 155 -1.38 -3.27 -9.74
N ASN A 156 -1.37 -2.26 -8.86
CA ASN A 156 -2.58 -1.90 -8.11
C ASN A 156 -3.70 -1.39 -9.04
N ARG A 157 -3.33 -0.66 -10.11
CA ARG A 157 -4.28 -0.13 -11.09
C ARG A 157 -4.75 -1.19 -12.09
N TYR A 158 -3.85 -2.01 -12.61
CA TYR A 158 -4.14 -3.07 -13.58
C TYR A 158 -4.99 -4.19 -12.96
N PHE A 159 -4.69 -4.59 -11.73
CA PHE A 159 -5.45 -5.64 -11.05
C PHE A 159 -6.59 -5.10 -10.18
N GLY A 160 -6.78 -3.77 -10.12
CA GLY A 160 -7.91 -3.14 -9.45
C GLY A 160 -8.06 -3.43 -7.96
N TYR A 161 -6.98 -3.79 -7.25
CA TYR A 161 -7.07 -4.33 -5.87
C TYR A 161 -7.78 -3.38 -4.91
N THR A 162 -7.52 -2.08 -5.04
CA THR A 162 -8.15 -1.04 -4.21
C THR A 162 -9.64 -0.92 -4.51
N ARG A 163 -10.03 -0.83 -5.80
CA ARG A 163 -11.44 -0.73 -6.21
C ARG A 163 -12.21 -1.98 -5.83
N ALA A 164 -11.66 -3.15 -6.12
CA ALA A 164 -12.27 -4.42 -5.77
C ALA A 164 -12.43 -4.59 -4.25
N TRP A 165 -11.46 -4.16 -3.44
CA TRP A 165 -11.59 -4.18 -1.98
C TRP A 165 -12.74 -3.28 -1.50
N VAL A 166 -12.76 -2.01 -1.93
CA VAL A 166 -13.78 -1.03 -1.53
C VAL A 166 -15.18 -1.48 -1.96
N ARG A 167 -15.34 -1.96 -3.19
CA ARG A 167 -16.61 -2.47 -3.72
C ARG A 167 -17.14 -3.64 -2.89
N ASN A 168 -16.31 -4.66 -2.65
CA ASN A 168 -16.72 -5.84 -1.88
C ASN A 168 -17.08 -5.48 -0.43
N ARG A 169 -16.32 -4.56 0.18
CA ARG A 169 -16.64 -4.03 1.52
C ARG A 169 -18.00 -3.31 1.53
N ALA A 170 -18.29 -2.49 0.53
CA ALA A 170 -19.56 -1.78 0.41
C ALA A 170 -20.75 -2.75 0.25
N VAL A 171 -20.59 -3.79 -0.58
CA VAL A 171 -21.63 -4.82 -0.78
C VAL A 171 -21.86 -5.61 0.51
N ARG A 172 -20.81 -5.99 1.24
CA ARG A 172 -20.95 -6.65 2.55
C ARG A 172 -21.78 -5.80 3.52
N PHE A 173 -21.50 -4.51 3.64
CA PHE A 173 -22.29 -3.61 4.47
C PHE A 173 -23.74 -3.48 4.01
N HIS A 174 -23.99 -3.45 2.70
CA HIS A 174 -25.37 -3.46 2.17
C HIS A 174 -26.12 -4.75 2.51
N ILE A 175 -25.46 -5.92 2.42
CA ILE A 175 -26.06 -7.19 2.81
C ILE A 175 -26.40 -7.20 4.31
N GLU A 176 -25.48 -6.74 5.17
CA GLU A 176 -25.72 -6.65 6.61
C GLU A 176 -26.92 -5.77 6.92
N ARG A 177 -27.00 -4.60 6.26
CA ARG A 177 -28.15 -3.71 6.37
C ARG A 177 -29.45 -4.37 5.91
N LEU A 178 -29.45 -5.08 4.77
CA LEU A 178 -30.65 -5.78 4.27
C LEU A 178 -31.15 -6.83 5.25
N LEU A 179 -30.24 -7.61 5.85
CA LEU A 179 -30.59 -8.63 6.84
C LEU A 179 -31.14 -7.99 8.13
N SER A 180 -30.54 -6.88 8.58
CA SER A 180 -31.03 -6.13 9.73
C SER A 180 -32.41 -5.51 9.48
N GLU A 181 -32.62 -4.86 8.33
CA GLU A 181 -33.91 -4.31 7.92
C GLU A 181 -34.98 -5.40 7.89
N HIS A 182 -34.69 -6.56 7.30
CA HIS A 182 -35.62 -7.68 7.24
C HIS A 182 -35.97 -8.21 8.63
N LYS A 183 -34.96 -8.40 9.51
CA LYS A 183 -35.19 -8.87 10.89
C LYS A 183 -36.11 -7.94 11.68
N LEU A 184 -35.94 -6.63 11.51
CA LEU A 184 -36.79 -5.62 12.14
C LEU A 184 -38.20 -5.61 11.53
N ASN A 185 -38.30 -5.71 10.21
CA ASN A 185 -39.58 -5.67 9.51
C ASN A 185 -40.44 -6.92 9.73
N VAL A 186 -39.85 -8.08 10.00
CA VAL A 186 -40.58 -9.34 10.22
C VAL A 186 -41.02 -9.50 11.68
N SER A 187 -40.38 -8.80 12.61
CA SER A 187 -40.66 -8.93 14.04
C SER A 187 -42.11 -8.55 14.37
N GLY A 188 -42.86 -9.49 14.94
CA GLY A 188 -44.24 -9.26 15.39
C GLY A 188 -45.29 -9.15 14.27
N LYS A 189 -44.92 -9.44 13.00
CA LYS A 189 -45.88 -9.41 11.87
C LYS A 189 -46.56 -10.75 11.64
N ALA A 190 -47.76 -10.70 11.06
CA ALA A 190 -48.51 -11.88 10.65
C ALA A 190 -47.83 -12.60 9.46
N PRO A 191 -47.99 -13.93 9.30
CA PRO A 191 -47.27 -14.73 8.31
C PRO A 191 -47.37 -14.22 6.86
N PHE A 192 -48.53 -13.73 6.42
CA PHE A 192 -48.71 -13.19 5.07
C PHE A 192 -47.93 -11.87 4.84
N MET A 193 -47.71 -11.07 5.88
CA MET A 193 -46.88 -9.87 5.80
C MET A 193 -45.39 -10.22 5.75
N VAL A 194 -44.99 -11.33 6.40
CA VAL A 194 -43.62 -11.84 6.33
C VAL A 194 -43.27 -12.26 4.91
N GLU A 195 -44.19 -12.94 4.21
CA GLU A 195 -44.00 -13.35 2.82
C GLU A 195 -43.82 -12.13 1.87
N ILE A 196 -44.57 -11.05 2.09
CA ILE A 196 -44.40 -9.79 1.33
C ILE A 196 -43.00 -9.20 1.58
N GLU A 197 -42.55 -9.15 2.84
CA GLU A 197 -41.22 -8.65 3.20
C GLU A 197 -40.08 -9.54 2.64
N GLU A 198 -40.30 -10.84 2.52
CA GLU A 198 -39.36 -11.78 1.88
C GLU A 198 -39.22 -11.52 0.38
N GLN A 199 -40.32 -11.28 -0.33
CA GLN A 199 -40.28 -10.89 -1.75
C GLN A 199 -39.54 -9.56 -1.94
N VAL A 200 -39.76 -8.59 -1.03
CA VAL A 200 -39.03 -7.31 -1.04
C VAL A 200 -37.54 -7.52 -0.80
N LEU A 201 -37.17 -8.36 0.17
CA LEU A 201 -35.78 -8.72 0.46
C LEU A 201 -35.13 -9.38 -0.76
N GLN A 202 -35.80 -10.33 -1.39
CA GLN A 202 -35.32 -11.02 -2.58
C GLN A 202 -35.04 -10.04 -3.72
N LYS A 203 -35.98 -9.14 -4.01
CA LYS A 203 -35.81 -8.10 -5.05
C LYS A 203 -34.63 -7.18 -4.74
N LYS A 204 -34.50 -6.71 -3.50
CA LYS A 204 -33.38 -5.87 -3.06
C LYS A 204 -32.04 -6.60 -3.19
N PHE A 205 -32.00 -7.88 -2.83
CA PHE A 205 -30.80 -8.71 -2.93
C PHE A 205 -30.34 -8.90 -4.38
N TYR A 206 -31.22 -9.32 -5.28
CA TYR A 206 -30.85 -9.49 -6.70
C TYR A 206 -30.44 -8.16 -7.35
N THR A 207 -31.14 -7.06 -7.03
CA THR A 207 -30.74 -5.72 -7.50
C THR A 207 -29.32 -5.34 -7.03
N LEU A 208 -28.95 -5.73 -5.81
CA LEU A 208 -27.60 -5.50 -5.28
C LEU A 208 -26.56 -6.34 -6.02
N VAL A 209 -26.87 -7.61 -6.30
CA VAL A 209 -26.00 -8.52 -7.06
C VAL A 209 -25.77 -8.00 -8.47
N ASP A 210 -26.83 -7.59 -9.16
CA ASP A 210 -26.74 -7.06 -10.53
C ASP A 210 -25.89 -5.79 -10.58
N LYS A 211 -26.15 -4.83 -9.67
CA LYS A 211 -25.33 -3.62 -9.55
C LYS A 211 -23.87 -3.93 -9.26
N ASN A 212 -23.59 -4.90 -8.41
CA ASN A 212 -22.22 -5.30 -8.11
C ASN A 212 -21.53 -5.93 -9.34
N ASN A 213 -22.25 -6.74 -10.11
CA ASN A 213 -21.74 -7.33 -11.35
C ASN A 213 -21.45 -6.27 -12.41
N GLU A 214 -22.36 -5.32 -12.63
CA GLU A 214 -22.15 -4.19 -13.55
C GLU A 214 -20.96 -3.33 -13.14
N GLN A 215 -20.86 -3.00 -11.85
CA GLN A 215 -19.75 -2.22 -11.32
C GLN A 215 -18.43 -2.98 -11.50
N GLN A 216 -18.42 -4.29 -11.25
CA GLN A 216 -17.25 -5.13 -11.47
C GLN A 216 -16.79 -5.15 -12.93
N GLN A 217 -17.73 -5.26 -13.88
CA GLN A 217 -17.41 -5.21 -15.30
C GLN A 217 -16.85 -3.84 -15.69
N LYS A 218 -17.48 -2.75 -15.24
CA LYS A 218 -16.99 -1.38 -15.48
C LYS A 218 -15.60 -1.17 -14.90
N ASP A 219 -15.34 -1.67 -13.70
CA ASP A 219 -14.03 -1.57 -13.06
C ASP A 219 -12.97 -2.33 -13.88
N ILE A 220 -13.25 -3.57 -14.29
CA ILE A 220 -12.31 -4.38 -15.08
C ILE A 220 -11.99 -3.70 -16.42
N VAL A 221 -13.01 -3.31 -17.19
CA VAL A 221 -12.81 -2.66 -18.49
C VAL A 221 -12.12 -1.32 -18.33
N GLY A 222 -12.54 -0.51 -17.36
CA GLY A 222 -11.94 0.80 -17.08
C GLY A 222 -10.49 0.71 -16.62
N ASP A 223 -10.14 -0.28 -15.79
CA ASP A 223 -8.77 -0.51 -15.35
C ASP A 223 -7.87 -0.88 -16.55
N HIS A 224 -8.32 -1.78 -17.42
CA HIS A 224 -7.58 -2.14 -18.64
C HIS A 224 -7.39 -0.97 -19.61
N LEU A 225 -8.45 -0.21 -19.91
CA LEU A 225 -8.36 0.96 -20.78
C LEU A 225 -7.41 2.01 -20.20
N SER A 226 -7.53 2.29 -18.90
CA SER A 226 -6.70 3.33 -18.26
C SER A 226 -5.21 2.98 -18.21
N VAL A 227 -4.85 1.70 -18.10
CA VAL A 227 -3.45 1.25 -18.18
C VAL A 227 -2.94 1.35 -19.61
N GLY A 228 -3.77 1.01 -20.60
CA GLY A 228 -3.44 1.19 -22.02
C GLY A 228 -3.17 2.65 -22.37
N ASP A 229 -4.07 3.55 -21.97
CA ASP A 229 -3.93 5.01 -22.20
C ASP A 229 -2.72 5.59 -21.48
N ALA A 230 -2.46 5.18 -20.24
CA ALA A 230 -1.29 5.63 -19.50
C ALA A 230 0.02 5.19 -20.18
N THR A 231 0.08 3.94 -20.65
CA THR A 231 1.24 3.40 -21.38
C THR A 231 1.46 4.17 -22.67
N LEU A 232 0.40 4.40 -23.46
CA LEU A 232 0.48 5.15 -24.72
C LEU A 232 0.85 6.62 -24.50
N SER A 233 0.34 7.26 -23.46
CA SER A 233 0.71 8.63 -23.10
C SER A 233 2.17 8.74 -22.69
N TRP A 234 2.70 7.75 -21.98
CA TRP A 234 4.11 7.73 -21.57
C TRP A 234 5.05 7.53 -22.76
N ILE A 235 4.70 6.62 -23.68
CA ILE A 235 5.43 6.44 -24.96
C ILE A 235 5.43 7.73 -25.79
N LYS A 236 4.31 8.44 -25.85
CA LYS A 236 4.22 9.74 -26.53
C LYS A 236 5.06 10.81 -25.84
N GLY A 237 5.14 10.80 -24.51
CA GLY A 237 5.96 11.71 -23.72
C GLY A 237 7.47 11.50 -23.91
N LEU A 238 7.93 10.26 -24.00
CA LEU A 238 9.34 9.91 -24.25
C LEU A 238 9.83 10.26 -25.66
N LYS A 239 8.91 10.54 -26.59
CA LYS A 239 9.22 10.91 -27.97
C LYS A 239 9.38 12.43 -28.15
N LYS A 240 9.07 13.23 -27.13
CA LYS A 240 9.32 14.68 -27.07
C LYS A 240 10.62 14.95 -26.33
#